data_AF-A0A133U392-F1
#
_entry.id   AF-A0A133U392-F1
#
_cell.length_a   1.000
_cell.length_b   1.000
_cell.length_c   1.000
_cell.angle_alpha   90.00
_cell.angle_beta   90.00
_cell.angle_gamma   90.00
#
_symmetry.space_group_name_H-M   'P 1'
#
loop_
_entity.id
_entity.type
_entity.pdbx_description
1 polymer ?
#
loop_
_entity_poly.entity_id
_entity_poly.type
_entity_poly.pdbx_seq_one_letter_code
_entity_poly.pdbx_strand_id
1 'polypeptide(L)' 'MSKEVWVKADWSEPWEERKKFITSALEAGAEAVIVPGEDVEKTRKLGNIETISKSEESDFFLREAS' A
#
# COMPACT_ATOMS: atom_id res chain seq x y z
N MET A 1 22.22 -7.12 6.26
CA MET A 1 20.78 -7.47 6.24
C MET A 1 20.01 -6.18 6.40
N SER A 2 19.39 -5.66 5.35
CA SER A 2 18.36 -4.62 5.46
C SER A 2 17.11 -5.25 6.07
N LYS A 3 16.38 -4.49 6.87
CA LYS A 3 15.02 -4.85 7.28
C LYS A 3 14.08 -4.20 6.27
N GLU A 4 13.09 -4.95 5.81
CA GLU A 4 12.00 -4.41 4.99
C GLU A 4 10.85 -4.03 5.93
N VAL A 5 10.25 -2.87 5.68
CA VAL A 5 9.09 -2.36 6.43
C VAL A 5 7.91 -2.23 5.48
N TRP A 6 6.83 -2.95 5.80
CA TRP A 6 5.57 -2.86 5.06
C TRP A 6 4.50 -2.22 5.94
N VAL A 7 3.70 -1.36 5.34
CA VAL A 7 2.67 -0.59 6.03
C VAL A 7 1.30 -1.07 5.60
N LYS A 8 0.49 -1.57 6.54
CA LYS A 8 -0.88 -1.99 6.27
C LYS A 8 -1.80 -0.77 6.26
N ALA A 9 -2.49 -0.52 5.14
CA ALA A 9 -3.39 0.60 4.90
C ALA A 9 -4.71 0.16 4.19
N ASP A 10 -5.07 -1.12 4.28
CA ASP A 10 -6.25 -1.74 3.65
C ASP A 10 -7.50 -1.74 4.53
N TRP A 11 -7.60 -0.78 5.44
CA TRP A 11 -8.74 -0.64 6.35
C TRP A 11 -9.96 0.03 5.69
N SER A 12 -11.09 -0.06 6.37
CA SER A 12 -12.41 0.41 5.90
C SER A 12 -12.61 1.93 5.91
N GLU A 13 -11.60 2.72 6.29
CA GLU A 13 -11.67 4.20 6.23
C GLU A 13 -11.68 4.72 4.80
N PRO A 14 -12.26 5.90 4.52
CA PRO A 14 -12.25 6.50 3.19
C PRO A 14 -10.83 6.72 2.62
N TRP A 15 -10.75 6.84 1.29
CA TRP A 15 -9.51 7.13 0.57
C TRP A 15 -8.72 8.30 1.18
N GLU A 16 -9.36 9.41 1.56
CA GLU A 16 -8.66 10.57 2.11
C GLU A 16 -7.95 10.29 3.45
N GLU A 17 -8.44 9.34 4.25
CA GLU A 17 -7.75 8.93 5.48
C GLU A 17 -6.63 7.93 5.18
N ARG A 18 -6.87 6.95 4.29
CA ARG A 18 -5.82 6.03 3.82
C ARG A 18 -4.66 6.78 3.16
N LYS A 19 -4.96 7.78 2.33
CA LYS A 19 -4.00 8.62 1.61
C LYS A 19 -3.01 9.28 2.56
N LYS A 20 -3.48 9.87 3.67
CA LYS A 20 -2.60 10.50 4.67
C LYS A 20 -1.58 9.48 5.19
N PHE A 21 -2.03 8.27 5.49
CA PHE A 21 -1.16 7.21 6.02
C PHE A 21 -0.19 6.66 4.97
N ILE A 22 -0.65 6.47 3.73
CA ILE A 22 0.18 6.06 2.60
C ILE A 22 1.27 7.11 2.33
N THR A 23 0.93 8.40 2.37
CA THR A 23 1.92 9.49 2.26
C THR A 23 2.94 9.44 3.39
N SER A 24 2.53 9.21 4.64
CA SER A 24 3.49 9.05 5.74
C SER A 24 4.38 7.81 5.56
N ALA A 25 3.89 6.72 4.99
CA ALA A 25 4.70 5.54 4.67
C ALA A 25 5.76 5.85 3.60
N LEU A 26 5.38 6.57 2.55
CA LEU A 26 6.29 7.08 1.52
C LEU A 26 7.39 7.97 2.13
N GLU A 27 7.01 8.92 2.97
CA GLU A 27 7.95 9.85 3.63
C GLU A 27 8.89 9.15 4.63
N ALA A 28 8.41 8.09 5.28
CA ALA A 28 9.21 7.26 6.18
C ALA A 28 10.15 6.29 5.45
N GLY A 29 10.02 6.16 4.12
CA GLY A 29 10.81 5.24 3.31
C GLY A 29 10.43 3.78 3.50
N ALA A 30 9.15 3.49 3.75
CA ALA A 30 8.65 2.12 3.74
C ALA A 30 8.77 1.51 2.34
N GLU A 31 9.15 0.24 2.25
CA GLU A 31 9.29 -0.46 0.97
C GLU A 31 7.94 -0.69 0.28
N ALA A 32 6.89 -1.00 1.05
CA ALA A 32 5.59 -1.36 0.50
C ALA A 32 4.41 -0.91 1.36
N VAL A 33 3.27 -0.72 0.70
CA VAL A 33 1.97 -0.46 1.34
C VAL A 33 0.94 -1.49 0.92
N ILE A 34 0.21 -2.03 1.89
CA ILE A 34 -0.94 -2.89 1.65
C ILE A 34 -2.17 -1.99 1.53
N VAL A 35 -2.83 -1.99 0.37
CA VAL A 35 -3.95 -1.09 0.07
C VAL A 35 -5.14 -1.85 -0.51
N PRO A 36 -6.37 -1.29 -0.48
CA PRO A 36 -7.49 -1.86 -1.22
C PRO A 36 -7.20 -1.83 -2.73
N GLY A 37 -7.75 -2.80 -3.47
CA GLY A 37 -7.48 -2.93 -4.92
C GLY A 37 -7.85 -1.66 -5.71
N GLU A 38 -8.93 -0.99 -5.33
CA GLU A 38 -9.40 0.28 -5.93
C GLU A 38 -8.47 1.49 -5.72
N ASP A 39 -7.46 1.36 -4.87
CA ASP A 39 -6.53 2.42 -4.50
C ASP A 39 -5.11 2.19 -5.05
N VAL A 40 -4.84 1.08 -5.74
CA VAL A 40 -3.53 0.78 -6.34
C VAL A 40 -3.08 1.91 -7.28
N GLU A 41 -3.92 2.25 -8.26
CA GLU A 41 -3.62 3.30 -9.23
C GLU A 41 -3.55 4.71 -8.59
N LYS A 42 -4.29 4.95 -7.52
CA LYS A 42 -4.20 6.23 -6.80
C LYS A 42 -2.91 6.32 -5.98
N THR A 43 -2.49 5.21 -5.38
CA THR A 43 -1.27 5.09 -4.58
C THR A 43 -0.03 5.33 -5.42
N ARG A 44 0.04 4.74 -6.62
CA ARG A 44 1.13 4.97 -7.59
C ARG A 44 1.28 6.43 -8.00
N LYS A 45 0.19 7.21 -7.98
CA LYS A 45 0.22 8.65 -8.27
C LYS A 45 0.77 9.49 -7.11
N LEU A 46 0.86 8.95 -5.89
CA LEU A 46 1.41 9.65 -4.72
C LEU A 46 2.94 9.57 -4.69
N GLY A 47 3.53 8.50 -5.21
CA GLY A 47 4.98 8.32 -5.22
C GLY A 47 5.40 6.89 -5.56
N ASN A 48 6.71 6.66 -5.57
CA ASN A 48 7.28 5.35 -5.84
C ASN A 48 7.31 4.51 -4.54
N ILE A 49 6.33 3.62 -4.39
CA ILE A 49 6.23 2.62 -3.32
C ILE A 49 5.55 1.38 -3.87
N GLU A 50 6.03 0.20 -3.46
CA GLU A 50 5.43 -1.06 -3.90
C GLU A 50 4.02 -1.20 -3.33
N THR A 51 3.08 -1.63 -4.16
CA THR A 51 1.69 -1.86 -3.77
C THR A 51 1.43 -3.34 -3.55
N ILE A 52 0.81 -3.65 -2.42
CA ILE A 52 0.36 -5.00 -2.08
C ILE A 52 -1.17 -4.95 -2.02
N SER A 53 -1.87 -5.75 -2.82
CA SER A 53 -3.34 -5.73 -2.81
C SER A 53 -3.95 -7.04 -3.33
N LYS A 54 -5.27 -7.19 -3.20
CA LYS A 54 -6.04 -8.28 -3.84
C LYS A 54 -6.36 -8.01 -5.32
N SER A 55 -5.76 -6.98 -5.93
CA SER A 55 -5.89 -6.64 -7.35
C SER A 55 -4.71 -7.21 -8.14
N GLU A 56 -4.98 -7.68 -9.35
CA GLU A 56 -3.95 -8.08 -10.31
C GLU A 56 -3.10 -6.90 -10.81
N GLU A 57 -3.55 -5.66 -10.57
CA GLU A 57 -2.81 -4.45 -10.94
C GLU A 57 -1.70 -4.09 -9.95
N SER A 58 -1.71 -4.65 -8.73
CA SER A 58 -0.67 -4.36 -7.73
C SER A 58 0.62 -5.13 -7.98
N ASP A 59 1.72 -4.60 -7.45
CA ASP A 59 3.06 -5.18 -7.63
C ASP A 59 3.18 -6.55 -6.96
N PHE A 60 2.49 -6.74 -5.83
CA PHE A 60 2.36 -8.03 -5.17
C PHE A 60 0.90 -8.37 -4.85
N PHE A 61 0.45 -9.53 -5.31
CA PHE A 61 -0.88 -10.04 -5.01
C PHE A 61 -0.96 -10.57 -3.57
N LEU A 62 -1.88 -10.01 -2.77
CA LEU A 62 -2.16 -10.44 -1.41
C LEU A 62 -3.16 -11.59 -1.39
N ARG A 63 -2.72 -12.77 -0.96
CA ARG A 63 -3.58 -13.93 -0.71
C ARG A 63 -3.52 -14.31 0.77
N GLU A 64 -4.68 -14.44 1.40
CA GLU A 64 -4.77 -15.02 2.76
C GLU A 64 -4.57 -16.53 2.67
N ALA A 65 -3.74 -17.07 3.57
CA ALA A 65 -3.58 -18.52 3.68
C ALA A 65 -4.82 -19.10 4.37
N SER A 66 -5.47 -20.07 3.71
CA SER A 66 -6.56 -20.87 4.24
C SER A 66 -6.10 -21.87 5.28
#